data_AF-A0A974DEX8-F1
#
_entry.id   AF-A0A974DEX8-F1
#
_cell.length_a   1.000
_cell.length_b   1.000
_cell.length_c   1.000
_cell.angle_alpha   90.00
_cell.angle_beta   90.00
_cell.angle_gamma   90.00
#
_symmetry.space_group_name_H-M   'P 1'
#
loop_
_entity.id
_entity.type
_entity.pdbx_description
1 polymer ?
#
loop_
_entity_poly.entity_id
_entity_poly.type
_entity_poly.pdbx_seq_one_letter_code
_entity_poly.pdbx_strand_id
1 'polypeptide(L)'
;MASAKIHLAKLSVVLAMAILFLVVQPSRFSSPECQWLQKKGEHIDNKILIPHEQCQPKVENRDHCFDIPDNGFPNNIHELKAAVMVVHTVYNETMIFYSNYGKTLGLLENDYDYLRSLLEDVINELAQCVTNAGQYKDFTDPISNQYRELEKHVQKWGNSACAQNIFWVISENLEKAVPLSSQMRKMNLMNKTS
;
A
#
# COMPACT_ATOMS: atom_id res chain seq x y z
N MET A 1 40.92 -37.38 -40.14
CA MET A 1 40.90 -35.91 -39.92
C MET A 1 39.55 -35.22 -40.21
N ALA A 2 38.53 -35.88 -40.76
CA ALA A 2 37.24 -35.25 -41.10
C ALA A 2 36.24 -35.15 -39.93
N SER A 3 36.30 -36.05 -38.95
CA SER A 3 35.29 -36.15 -37.87
C SER A 3 35.31 -34.96 -36.90
N ALA A 4 36.50 -34.52 -36.46
CA ALA A 4 36.63 -33.43 -35.48
C ALA A 4 36.10 -32.07 -35.98
N LYS A 5 36.23 -31.77 -37.27
CA LYS A 5 35.74 -30.51 -37.87
C LYS A 5 34.21 -30.42 -37.88
N ILE A 6 33.52 -31.55 -38.04
CA ILE A 6 32.05 -31.61 -38.07
C ILE A 6 31.49 -31.42 -36.65
N HIS A 7 32.17 -31.94 -35.63
CA HIS A 7 31.78 -31.74 -34.23
C HIS A 7 31.95 -30.29 -33.78
N LEU A 8 33.04 -29.62 -34.17
CA LEU A 8 33.27 -28.20 -33.88
C LEU A 8 32.25 -27.28 -34.56
N ALA A 9 31.90 -27.55 -35.83
CA ALA A 9 30.89 -26.77 -36.56
C ALA A 9 29.48 -26.93 -35.95
N LYS A 10 29.13 -28.14 -35.47
CA LYS A 10 27.86 -28.37 -34.76
C LYS A 10 27.83 -27.64 -33.41
N LEU A 11 28.94 -27.64 -32.67
CA LEU A 11 29.04 -26.93 -31.40
C LEU A 11 28.91 -25.41 -31.59
N SER A 12 29.54 -24.85 -32.62
CA SER A 12 29.47 -23.41 -32.91
C SER A 12 28.07 -22.95 -33.32
N VAL A 13 27.34 -23.78 -34.06
CA VAL A 13 25.94 -23.47 -34.45
C VAL A 13 25.02 -23.54 -33.24
N VAL A 14 25.17 -24.53 -32.36
CA VAL A 14 24.39 -24.62 -31.12
C VAL A 14 24.68 -23.44 -30.19
N LEU A 15 25.96 -23.04 -30.06
CA LEU A 15 26.34 -21.88 -29.25
C LEU A 15 25.77 -20.58 -29.84
N ALA A 16 25.87 -20.39 -31.15
CA ALA A 16 25.32 -19.21 -31.84
C ALA A 16 23.79 -19.14 -31.73
N MET A 17 23.10 -20.27 -31.84
CA MET A 17 21.65 -20.35 -31.63
C MET A 17 21.27 -20.10 -30.18
N ALA A 18 22.02 -20.60 -29.19
CA ALA A 18 21.79 -20.32 -27.78
C ALA A 18 21.98 -18.82 -27.45
N ILE A 19 23.00 -18.18 -28.03
CA ILE A 19 23.23 -16.73 -27.91
C ILE A 19 22.10 -15.96 -28.59
N LEU A 20 21.67 -16.36 -29.79
CA LEU A 20 20.51 -15.73 -30.45
C LEU A 20 19.23 -15.90 -29.62
N PHE A 21 19.01 -17.06 -28.99
CA PHE A 21 17.86 -17.26 -28.10
C PHE A 21 17.92 -16.38 -26.85
N LEU A 22 19.11 -16.08 -26.33
CA LEU A 22 19.29 -15.15 -25.21
C LEU A 22 19.14 -13.67 -25.63
N VAL A 23 19.54 -13.31 -26.85
CA VAL A 23 19.50 -11.92 -27.35
C VAL A 23 18.15 -11.57 -27.98
N VAL A 24 17.45 -12.56 -28.55
CA VAL A 24 16.13 -12.41 -29.21
C VAL A 24 14.99 -12.74 -28.25
N GLN A 25 15.27 -13.06 -26.98
CA GLN A 25 14.23 -12.94 -25.96
C GLN A 25 13.75 -11.48 -26.00
N PRO A 26 12.49 -11.22 -26.42
CA PRO A 26 11.97 -9.88 -26.28
C PRO A 26 12.15 -9.55 -24.82
N SER A 27 12.84 -8.44 -24.54
CA SER A 27 12.99 -7.92 -23.20
C SER A 27 11.59 -7.77 -22.62
N ARG A 28 11.11 -8.81 -21.92
CA ARG A 28 9.94 -8.77 -21.06
C ARG A 28 10.34 -8.02 -19.78
N PHE A 29 10.95 -6.84 -19.97
CA PHE A 29 10.86 -5.74 -19.04
C PHE A 29 9.54 -4.99 -19.32
N SER A 30 8.45 -5.74 -19.53
CA SER A 30 7.16 -5.20 -19.12
C SER A 30 7.24 -5.17 -17.61
N SER A 31 7.34 -3.97 -17.03
CA SER A 31 7.04 -3.77 -15.61
C SER A 31 5.85 -4.66 -15.26
N PRO A 32 5.90 -5.48 -14.19
CA PRO A 32 4.75 -6.31 -13.82
C PRO A 32 3.53 -5.39 -13.81
N GLU A 33 2.58 -5.63 -14.71
CA GLU A 33 1.38 -4.82 -14.76
C GLU A 33 0.70 -4.97 -13.41
N CYS A 34 0.33 -3.85 -12.82
CA CYS A 34 -0.36 -3.82 -11.54
C CYS A 34 -1.68 -4.61 -11.63
N GLN A 35 -1.65 -5.89 -11.23
CA GLN A 35 -2.78 -6.81 -11.34
C GLN A 35 -3.95 -6.38 -10.47
N TRP A 36 -3.66 -5.68 -9.38
CA TRP A 36 -4.67 -5.13 -8.48
C TRP A 36 -5.67 -4.22 -9.21
N LEU A 37 -5.20 -3.41 -10.16
CA LEU A 37 -6.05 -2.51 -10.95
C LEU A 37 -6.91 -3.25 -11.98
N GLN A 38 -6.70 -4.55 -12.17
CA GLN A 38 -7.44 -5.40 -13.09
C GLN A 38 -8.50 -6.28 -12.39
N LYS A 39 -8.44 -6.43 -11.06
CA LYS A 39 -9.43 -7.21 -10.30
C LYS A 39 -10.75 -6.43 -10.15
N LYS A 40 -11.89 -7.13 -10.17
CA LYS A 40 -13.21 -6.59 -9.76
C LYS A 40 -13.21 -6.34 -8.23
N GLY A 41 -12.55 -5.28 -7.81
CA GLY A 41 -12.23 -5.03 -6.40
C GLY A 41 -13.16 -4.05 -5.68
N GLU A 42 -14.41 -3.89 -6.11
CA GLU A 42 -15.42 -3.08 -5.41
C GLU A 42 -15.75 -3.62 -4.00
N HIS A 43 -15.11 -4.73 -3.61
CA HIS A 43 -15.40 -5.47 -2.40
C HIS A 43 -14.34 -5.34 -1.30
N ILE A 44 -13.22 -4.64 -1.53
CA ILE A 44 -12.18 -4.47 -0.48
C ILE A 44 -12.39 -3.20 0.34
N ASP A 45 -12.91 -2.16 -0.30
CA ASP A 45 -13.14 -0.84 0.27
C ASP A 45 -14.06 -0.91 1.51
N ASN A 46 -15.23 -1.56 1.40
CA ASN A 46 -16.13 -1.81 2.54
C ASN A 46 -15.57 -2.82 3.55
N LYS A 47 -14.66 -3.71 3.12
CA LYS A 47 -14.04 -4.69 4.02
C LYS A 47 -13.02 -4.07 4.95
N ILE A 48 -12.43 -2.92 4.62
CA ILE A 48 -11.48 -2.22 5.51
C ILE A 48 -12.23 -1.31 6.48
N LEU A 49 -13.21 -0.54 5.99
CA LEU A 49 -13.92 0.45 6.82
C LEU A 49 -14.76 -0.21 7.92
N ILE A 50 -15.49 -1.30 7.63
CA ILE A 50 -16.37 -1.95 8.61
C ILE A 50 -15.59 -2.50 9.83
N PRO A 51 -14.49 -3.27 9.67
CA PRO A 51 -13.67 -3.72 10.80
C PRO A 51 -12.95 -2.58 11.51
N HIS A 52 -12.57 -1.52 10.80
CA HIS A 52 -12.00 -0.33 11.43
C HIS A 52 -13.01 0.39 12.33
N GLU A 53 -14.28 0.52 11.90
CA GLU A 53 -15.36 1.04 12.75
C GLU A 53 -15.55 0.21 14.03
N GLN A 54 -15.31 -1.10 13.97
CA GLN A 54 -15.37 -1.96 15.17
C GLN A 54 -14.22 -1.70 16.14
N CYS A 55 -13.09 -1.17 15.64
CA CYS A 55 -11.97 -0.71 16.47
C CYS A 55 -12.21 0.69 17.04
N GLN A 56 -13.25 1.41 16.61
CA GLN A 56 -13.52 2.76 17.11
C GLN A 56 -14.17 2.73 18.50
N PRO A 57 -13.83 3.71 19.36
CA PRO A 57 -14.47 3.85 20.65
C PRO A 57 -15.91 4.30 20.47
N LYS A 58 -16.83 3.65 21.20
CA LYS A 58 -18.28 3.89 21.08
C LYS A 58 -18.74 5.25 21.61
N VAL A 59 -17.86 5.97 22.30
CA VAL A 59 -18.13 7.29 22.86
C VAL A 59 -17.12 8.25 22.27
N GLU A 60 -17.63 9.23 21.53
CA GLU A 60 -16.84 10.34 21.01
C GLU A 60 -16.36 11.22 22.17
N ASN A 61 -15.05 11.24 22.41
CA ASN A 61 -14.47 12.21 23.32
C ASN A 61 -14.21 13.50 22.55
N ARG A 62 -14.95 14.57 22.85
CA ARG A 62 -14.80 15.87 22.18
C ARG A 62 -13.73 16.76 22.80
N ASP A 63 -13.10 16.31 23.88
CA ASP A 63 -12.03 17.09 24.52
C ASP A 63 -10.83 17.18 23.58
N HIS A 64 -10.43 18.41 23.25
CA HIS A 64 -9.23 18.71 22.48
C HIS A 64 -7.99 18.46 23.35
N CYS A 65 -7.62 17.18 23.48
CA CYS A 65 -6.45 16.78 24.26
C CYS A 65 -5.13 17.12 23.57
N PHE A 66 -5.15 17.33 22.25
CA PHE A 66 -4.02 17.74 21.44
C PHE A 66 -4.44 18.31 20.10
N ASP A 67 -3.53 19.08 19.52
CA ASP A 67 -3.65 19.52 18.14
C ASP A 67 -3.63 18.29 17.26
N ILE A 68 -4.75 18.03 16.57
CA ILE A 68 -4.83 16.96 15.58
C ILE A 68 -3.77 17.29 14.52
N PRO A 69 -2.73 16.45 14.36
CA PRO A 69 -1.74 16.71 13.33
C PRO A 69 -2.45 16.68 11.98
N ASP A 70 -2.10 17.63 11.10
CA ASP A 70 -2.65 17.68 9.75
C ASP A 70 -2.59 16.27 9.13
N ASN A 71 -3.67 15.84 8.48
CA ASN A 71 -3.79 14.50 7.94
C ASN A 71 -2.76 14.17 6.87
N GLY A 72 -1.96 15.16 6.44
CA GLY A 72 -0.84 14.97 5.52
C GLY A 72 -1.28 14.37 4.19
N PHE A 73 -2.60 14.27 3.98
CA PHE A 73 -3.18 13.56 2.86
C PHE A 73 -3.10 14.51 1.66
N PRO A 74 -2.41 14.12 0.58
CA PRO A 74 -2.21 15.03 -0.53
C PRO A 74 -3.54 15.38 -1.20
N ASN A 75 -3.74 16.67 -1.44
CA ASN A 75 -4.90 17.15 -2.18
C ASN A 75 -4.75 16.81 -3.67
N ASN A 76 -5.85 16.40 -4.32
CA ASN A 76 -5.97 16.29 -5.78
C ASN A 76 -4.88 15.43 -6.45
N ILE A 77 -4.81 14.15 -6.07
CA ILE A 77 -3.90 13.20 -6.71
C ILE A 77 -4.47 12.78 -8.07
N HIS A 78 -3.81 13.19 -9.15
CA HIS A 78 -4.21 12.86 -10.52
C HIS A 78 -3.32 11.80 -11.19
N GLU A 79 -2.12 11.58 -10.65
CA GLU A 79 -1.20 10.58 -11.16
C GLU A 79 -1.48 9.21 -10.51
N LEU A 80 -1.72 8.19 -11.34
CA LEU A 80 -2.00 6.82 -10.88
C LEU A 80 -0.91 6.28 -9.95
N LYS A 81 0.37 6.51 -10.29
CA LYS A 81 1.50 6.01 -9.47
C LYS A 81 1.54 6.70 -8.11
N ALA A 82 1.33 8.01 -8.05
CA ALA A 82 1.22 8.73 -6.79
C ALA A 82 0.05 8.21 -5.94
N ALA A 83 -1.10 7.95 -6.57
CA ALA A 83 -2.27 7.39 -5.86
C ALA A 83 -2.00 6.00 -5.29
N VAL A 84 -1.35 5.10 -6.06
CA VAL A 84 -0.91 3.78 -5.57
C VAL A 84 -0.01 3.93 -4.34
N MET A 85 0.95 4.84 -4.39
CA MET A 85 1.89 5.08 -3.29
C MET A 85 1.19 5.57 -2.04
N VAL A 86 0.27 6.54 -2.17
CA VAL A 86 -0.50 7.09 -1.05
C VAL A 86 -1.37 6.03 -0.39
N VAL A 87 -2.15 5.28 -1.18
CA VAL A 87 -3.02 4.21 -0.65
C VAL A 87 -2.19 3.14 0.06
N HIS A 88 -1.10 2.69 -0.57
CA HIS A 88 -0.20 1.72 0.03
C HIS A 88 0.39 2.22 1.36
N THR A 89 0.85 3.47 1.41
CA THR A 89 1.40 4.07 2.64
C THR A 89 0.35 4.15 3.75
N VAL A 90 -0.86 4.64 3.47
CA VAL A 90 -1.92 4.72 4.51
C VAL A 90 -2.24 3.34 5.08
N TYR A 91 -2.42 2.33 4.22
CA TYR A 91 -2.73 0.98 4.69
C TYR A 91 -1.59 0.36 5.48
N ASN A 92 -0.34 0.52 5.01
CA ASN A 92 0.83 -0.01 5.69
C ASN A 92 1.06 0.65 7.06
N GLU A 93 0.97 1.98 7.14
CA GLU A 93 1.13 2.71 8.41
C GLU A 93 -0.01 2.36 9.39
N THR A 94 -1.25 2.22 8.90
CA THR A 94 -2.38 1.76 9.71
C THR A 94 -2.13 0.36 10.29
N MET A 95 -1.70 -0.58 9.44
CA MET A 95 -1.42 -1.96 9.83
C MET A 95 -0.32 -2.02 10.91
N ILE A 96 0.78 -1.28 10.69
CA ILE A 96 1.90 -1.19 11.64
C ILE A 96 1.43 -0.57 12.96
N PHE A 97 0.66 0.52 12.88
CA PHE A 97 0.16 1.22 14.06
C PHE A 97 -0.70 0.32 14.95
N TYR A 98 -1.71 -0.35 14.39
CA TYR A 98 -2.55 -1.28 15.15
C TYR A 98 -1.76 -2.46 15.71
N SER A 99 -0.79 -2.98 14.96
CA SER A 99 0.07 -4.08 15.42
C SER A 99 0.90 -3.68 16.65
N ASN A 100 1.39 -2.44 16.68
CA ASN A 100 2.25 -1.96 17.76
C ASN A 100 1.45 -1.41 18.96
N TYR A 101 0.28 -0.82 18.71
CA TYR A 101 -0.39 0.05 19.67
C TYR A 101 -1.86 -0.28 19.94
N GLY A 102 -2.48 -1.20 19.20
CA GLY A 102 -3.89 -1.57 19.39
C GLY A 102 -4.21 -1.97 20.83
N LYS A 103 -3.36 -2.84 21.41
CA LYS A 103 -3.49 -3.24 22.82
C LYS A 103 -3.25 -2.09 23.80
N THR A 104 -2.30 -1.20 23.51
CA THR A 104 -2.01 -0.02 24.34
C THR A 104 -3.18 0.96 24.38
N LEU A 105 -3.96 1.02 23.29
CA LEU A 105 -5.19 1.79 23.18
C LEU A 105 -6.42 1.08 23.75
N GLY A 106 -6.26 -0.12 24.32
CA GLY A 106 -7.34 -0.87 24.96
C GLY A 106 -8.22 -1.68 24.00
N LEU A 107 -7.80 -1.89 22.76
CA LEU A 107 -8.52 -2.77 21.82
C LEU A 107 -8.37 -4.23 22.22
N LEU A 108 -9.39 -5.03 21.91
CA LEU A 108 -9.28 -6.48 21.98
C LEU A 108 -8.47 -6.97 20.78
N GLU A 109 -7.61 -7.95 21.02
CA GLU A 109 -6.72 -8.53 20.00
C GLU A 109 -7.48 -8.99 18.76
N ASN A 110 -8.63 -9.65 18.96
CA ASN A 110 -9.47 -10.13 17.87
C ASN A 110 -10.03 -9.01 16.98
N ASP A 111 -10.25 -7.80 17.53
CA ASP A 111 -10.88 -6.70 16.80
C ASP A 111 -9.90 -6.12 15.77
N TYR A 112 -8.64 -5.92 16.16
CA TYR A 112 -7.63 -5.38 15.24
C TYR A 112 -6.87 -6.45 14.44
N ASP A 113 -6.88 -7.72 14.86
CA ASP A 113 -6.25 -8.82 14.12
C ASP A 113 -6.94 -9.09 12.79
N TYR A 114 -8.27 -9.00 12.76
CA TYR A 114 -9.02 -9.15 11.52
C TYR A 114 -8.73 -7.99 10.55
N LEU A 115 -8.73 -6.75 11.06
CA LEU A 115 -8.35 -5.58 10.28
C LEU A 115 -6.91 -5.69 9.76
N ARG A 116 -5.96 -6.15 10.59
CA ARG A 116 -4.55 -6.36 10.19
C ARG A 116 -4.44 -7.34 9.04
N SER A 117 -5.11 -8.49 9.12
CA SER A 117 -5.11 -9.51 8.07
C SER A 117 -5.62 -8.95 6.74
N LEU A 118 -6.71 -8.18 6.77
CA LEU A 118 -7.26 -7.54 5.57
C LEU A 118 -6.31 -6.49 4.99
N LEU A 119 -5.68 -5.67 5.82
CA LEU A 119 -4.70 -4.68 5.35
C LEU A 119 -3.48 -5.36 4.73
N GLU A 120 -2.97 -6.43 5.35
CA GLU A 120 -1.84 -7.22 4.85
C GLU A 120 -2.12 -7.81 3.47
N ASP A 121 -3.30 -8.41 3.27
CA ASP A 121 -3.72 -8.94 1.97
C ASP A 121 -3.69 -7.84 0.89
N VAL A 122 -4.24 -6.67 1.19
CA VAL A 122 -4.35 -5.56 0.23
C VAL A 122 -2.99 -4.94 -0.07
N ILE A 123 -2.13 -4.79 0.94
CA ILE A 123 -0.75 -4.32 0.79
C ILE A 123 0.03 -5.28 -0.12
N ASN A 124 -0.09 -6.59 0.11
CA ASN A 124 0.59 -7.59 -0.71
C ASN A 124 0.12 -7.56 -2.18
N GLU A 125 -1.17 -7.31 -2.42
CA GLU A 125 -1.70 -7.12 -3.77
C GLU A 125 -1.21 -5.82 -4.42
N LEU A 126 -1.10 -4.73 -3.65
CA LEU A 126 -0.58 -3.44 -4.10
C LEU A 126 0.93 -3.44 -4.33
N ALA A 127 1.69 -4.32 -3.67
CA ALA A 127 3.15 -4.33 -3.71
C ALA A 127 3.71 -4.45 -5.14
N GLN A 128 3.00 -5.12 -6.05
CA GLN A 128 3.38 -5.23 -7.46
C GLN A 128 3.27 -3.91 -8.23
N CYS A 129 2.51 -2.96 -7.69
CA CYS A 129 2.20 -1.66 -8.29
C CYS A 129 3.10 -0.55 -7.75
N VAL A 130 3.71 -0.77 -6.59
CA VAL A 130 4.64 0.14 -5.92
C VAL A 130 5.95 0.16 -6.70
N THR A 131 6.25 1.30 -7.33
CA THR A 131 7.50 1.48 -8.07
C THR A 131 8.15 2.80 -7.69
N ASN A 132 9.48 2.79 -7.55
CA ASN A 132 10.29 3.99 -7.30
C ASN A 132 9.76 4.85 -6.13
N ALA A 133 9.61 4.26 -4.94
CA ALA A 133 9.02 4.92 -3.78
C ALA A 133 9.65 6.29 -3.44
N GLY A 134 10.96 6.45 -3.71
CA GLY A 134 11.66 7.73 -3.51
C GLY A 134 11.11 8.91 -4.33
N GLN A 135 10.48 8.65 -5.49
CA GLN A 135 9.91 9.67 -6.36
C GLN A 135 8.63 10.30 -5.80
N TYR A 136 7.91 9.60 -4.92
CA TYR A 136 6.61 10.03 -4.41
C TYR A 136 6.66 10.44 -2.93
N LYS A 137 7.87 10.73 -2.42
CA LYS A 137 8.07 11.15 -1.03
C LYS A 137 7.25 12.36 -0.63
N ASP A 138 7.09 13.33 -1.52
CA ASP A 138 6.27 14.52 -1.25
C ASP A 138 4.80 14.16 -0.97
N PHE A 139 4.32 13.02 -1.49
CA PHE A 139 2.99 12.49 -1.21
C PHE A 139 2.94 11.60 0.03
N THR A 140 3.98 10.81 0.30
CA THR A 140 3.97 9.77 1.34
C THR A 140 4.56 10.21 2.68
N ASP A 141 5.57 11.07 2.67
CA ASP A 141 6.28 11.51 3.87
C ASP A 141 5.37 12.26 4.85
N PRO A 142 4.44 13.14 4.42
CA PRO A 142 3.51 13.79 5.35
C PRO A 142 2.62 12.79 6.08
N ILE A 143 2.14 11.75 5.39
CA ILE A 143 1.33 10.67 5.98
C ILE A 143 2.16 9.91 7.02
N SER A 144 3.34 9.42 6.65
CA SER A 144 4.23 8.71 7.58
C SER A 144 4.66 9.57 8.77
N ASN A 145 4.85 10.88 8.57
CA ASN A 145 5.11 11.82 9.66
C ASN A 145 3.92 11.91 10.62
N GLN A 146 2.70 11.97 10.09
CA GLN A 146 1.51 12.01 10.92
C GLN A 146 1.40 10.76 11.81
N TYR A 147 1.59 9.57 11.25
CA TYR A 147 1.59 8.33 12.04
C TYR A 147 2.67 8.37 13.13
N ARG A 148 3.90 8.81 12.83
CA ARG A 148 4.94 8.99 13.85
C ARG A 148 4.53 9.93 14.99
N GLU A 149 3.79 11.00 14.72
CA GLU A 149 3.26 11.87 15.79
C GLU A 149 2.16 11.15 16.60
N LEU A 150 1.27 10.40 15.95
CA LEU A 150 0.27 9.59 16.64
C LEU A 150 0.92 8.55 17.57
N GLU A 151 2.02 7.92 17.16
CA GLU A 151 2.77 6.99 18.01
C GLU A 151 3.28 7.67 19.29
N LYS A 152 3.82 8.89 19.19
CA LYS A 152 4.25 9.67 20.37
C LYS A 152 3.08 9.97 21.29
N HIS A 153 1.91 10.28 20.73
CA HIS A 153 0.68 10.51 21.49
C HIS A 153 0.22 9.25 22.24
N VAL A 154 0.22 8.08 21.59
CA VAL A 154 -0.06 6.80 22.27
C VAL A 154 0.93 6.56 23.40
N GLN A 155 2.23 6.73 23.15
CA GLN A 155 3.26 6.49 24.17
C GLN A 155 3.10 7.40 25.38
N LYS A 156 2.65 8.65 25.18
CA LYS A 156 2.40 9.61 26.25
C LYS A 156 1.12 9.32 27.05
N TRP A 157 0.07 8.86 26.39
CA TRP A 157 -1.28 8.81 26.97
C TRP A 157 -1.88 7.43 27.17
N GLY A 158 -1.24 6.37 26.67
CA GLY A 158 -1.69 4.99 26.80
C GLY A 158 -3.14 4.82 26.36
N ASN A 159 -3.97 4.24 27.24
CA ASN A 159 -5.42 4.06 27.05
C ASN A 159 -6.25 5.15 27.76
N SER A 160 -5.77 6.40 27.79
CA SER A 160 -6.60 7.49 28.32
C SER A 160 -7.73 7.87 27.36
N ALA A 161 -8.73 8.60 27.87
CA ALA A 161 -9.78 9.18 27.02
C ALA A 161 -9.21 10.08 25.91
N CYS A 162 -8.05 10.70 26.13
CA CYS A 162 -7.37 11.52 25.13
C CYS A 162 -6.77 10.71 23.98
N ALA A 163 -6.26 9.50 24.26
CA ALA A 163 -5.71 8.63 23.23
C ALA A 163 -6.78 8.12 22.26
N GLN A 164 -8.06 8.19 22.65
CA GLN A 164 -9.17 7.80 21.81
C GLN A 164 -9.24 8.64 20.53
N ASN A 165 -8.96 9.95 20.59
CA ASN A 165 -8.98 10.83 19.40
C ASN A 165 -8.05 10.36 18.27
N ILE A 166 -7.05 9.52 18.57
CA ILE A 166 -6.17 8.92 17.56
C ILE A 166 -6.94 8.04 16.58
N PHE A 167 -8.00 7.35 17.03
CA PHE A 167 -8.84 6.53 16.15
C PHE A 167 -9.52 7.37 15.07
N TRP A 168 -9.97 8.59 15.39
CA TRP A 168 -10.63 9.51 14.46
C TRP A 168 -9.64 9.94 13.37
N VAL A 169 -8.42 10.27 13.76
CA VAL A 169 -7.37 10.67 12.81
C VAL A 169 -7.05 9.53 11.83
N ILE A 170 -6.95 8.29 12.33
CA ILE A 170 -6.73 7.11 11.48
C ILE A 170 -7.97 6.85 10.59
N SER A 171 -9.19 7.05 11.11
CA SER A 171 -10.42 6.96 10.32
C SER A 171 -10.40 7.93 9.15
N GLU A 172 -10.05 9.20 9.37
CA GLU A 172 -9.98 10.19 8.28
C GLU A 172 -9.00 9.77 7.17
N ASN A 173 -7.86 9.19 7.54
CA ASN A 173 -6.89 8.69 6.56
C ASN A 173 -7.46 7.53 5.73
N LEU A 174 -8.12 6.57 6.38
CA LEU A 174 -8.76 5.44 5.70
C LEU A 174 -9.93 5.89 4.83
N GLU A 175 -10.77 6.79 5.32
CA GLU A 175 -11.89 7.38 4.59
C GLU A 175 -11.46 8.15 3.34
N LYS A 176 -10.23 8.67 3.30
CA LYS A 176 -9.64 9.28 2.10
C LYS A 176 -8.95 8.25 1.19
N ALA A 177 -8.24 7.28 1.76
CA ALA A 177 -7.52 6.27 1.00
C ALA A 177 -8.45 5.31 0.25
N VAL A 178 -9.60 4.96 0.85
CA VAL A 178 -10.55 4.01 0.27
C VAL A 178 -11.16 4.53 -1.05
N PRO A 179 -11.74 5.74 -1.13
CA PRO A 179 -12.20 6.30 -2.40
C PRO A 179 -11.07 6.48 -3.42
N LEU A 180 -9.86 6.82 -2.98
CA LEU A 180 -8.70 6.96 -3.85
C LEU A 180 -8.32 5.60 -4.49
N SER A 181 -8.36 4.52 -3.71
CA SER A 181 -8.19 3.13 -4.21
C SER A 181 -9.20 2.82 -5.32
N SER A 182 -10.47 3.19 -5.16
CA SER A 182 -11.47 3.01 -6.21
C SER A 182 -11.16 3.88 -7.45
N GLN A 183 -10.74 5.14 -7.24
CA GLN A 183 -10.39 6.09 -8.32
C GLN A 183 -9.16 5.65 -9.14
N MET A 184 -8.18 4.99 -8.53
CA MET A 184 -7.00 4.47 -9.23
C MET A 184 -7.37 3.58 -10.42
N ARG A 185 -8.45 2.79 -10.30
CA ARG A 185 -8.94 1.95 -11.41
C ARG A 185 -9.42 2.81 -12.58
N LYS A 186 -10.14 3.90 -12.29
CA LYS A 186 -10.58 4.87 -13.30
C LYS A 186 -9.39 5.52 -13.99
N MET A 187 -8.39 5.95 -13.23
CA MET A 187 -7.15 6.53 -13.78
C MET A 187 -6.41 5.53 -14.69
N ASN A 188 -6.32 4.26 -14.28
CA ASN A 188 -5.71 3.20 -15.07
C ASN A 188 -6.43 2.97 -16.40
N LEU A 189 -7.77 2.97 -16.40
CA LEU A 189 -8.55 2.85 -17.63
C LEU A 189 -8.30 4.02 -18.57
N MET A 190 -8.31 5.26 -18.07
CA MET A 190 -8.04 6.45 -18.88
C MET A 190 -6.63 6.43 -19.51
N ASN A 191 -5.62 6.01 -18.75
CA ASN A 191 -4.24 5.91 -19.22
C ASN A 191 -4.05 4.84 -20.30
N LYS A 192 -4.89 3.80 -20.32
CA LYS A 192 -4.86 2.75 -21.38
C LYS A 192 -5.55 3.20 -22.67
N THR A 193 -6.42 4.20 -22.60
CA THR A 193 -7.20 4.70 -23.74
C THR A 193 -6.68 6.01 -24.33
N SER A 194 -5.64 6.62 -23.73
CA SER A 194 -4.96 7.82 -24.22
C SER A 194 -3.75 7.45 -25.08
#